data_AF-A0AAE9A838-F1
#
_entry.id   AF-A0AAE9A838-F1
#
_cell.length_a   1.000
_cell.length_b   1.000
_cell.length_c   1.000
_cell.angle_alpha   90.00
_cell.angle_beta   90.00
_cell.angle_gamma   90.00
#
_symmetry.space_group_name_H-M   'P 1'
#
loop_
_entity.id
_entity.type
_entity.pdbx_description
1 polymer ?
#
loop_
_entity_poly.entity_id
_entity_poly.type
_entity_poly.pdbx_seq_one_letter_code
_entity_poly.pdbx_strand_id
1 'polypeptide(L)'
;MRCSFVVLAAIFALSQAAVRRDAAGPTLVLRDNCKIIPSGGCSCDVKEGNDEIQIREYDSVDQCKKSVEMATAENKKAVNAEIQQKYGDFKDNCFPKPSGGCKCNVDLGHGKEVAEYSTDAECKKSVESVTAEHKKELNEEIKEKFGGFKENCFPKPSGGCKCNEKDANGNEVVTAYNNPEQCKARVKRDVGATVQRQPANIARANVKDVKQAQPNYDVRDPVR
;
A
#
# COMPACT_ATOMS: atom_id res chain seq x y z
N MET A 1 -20.30 31.01 91.93
CA MET A 1 -18.85 31.33 91.92
C MET A 1 -18.05 30.03 92.02
N ARG A 2 -16.93 29.97 91.28
CA ARG A 2 -16.02 28.83 90.96
C ARG A 2 -16.51 28.04 89.71
N CYS A 3 -16.08 28.38 88.49
CA CYS A 3 -14.74 28.25 87.84
C CYS A 3 -14.24 26.80 87.84
N SER A 4 -13.68 26.18 86.81
CA SER A 4 -13.45 26.43 85.38
C SER A 4 -12.71 25.18 84.84
N PHE A 5 -12.67 25.04 83.50
CA PHE A 5 -11.67 24.36 82.67
C PHE A 5 -11.93 22.94 82.12
N VAL A 6 -12.20 22.91 80.79
CA VAL A 6 -11.43 22.23 79.69
C VAL A 6 -11.19 20.72 79.87
N VAL A 7 -11.62 19.84 78.95
CA VAL A 7 -10.86 19.43 77.74
C VAL A 7 -11.81 18.76 76.72
N LEU A 8 -11.69 19.19 75.46
CA LEU A 8 -12.20 18.53 74.24
C LEU A 8 -11.59 17.12 74.06
N ALA A 9 -12.41 16.15 73.65
CA ALA A 9 -11.93 15.02 72.85
C ALA A 9 -13.03 14.52 71.91
N ALA A 10 -13.08 15.10 70.71
CA ALA A 10 -13.86 14.58 69.59
C ALA A 10 -13.16 13.34 69.03
N ILE A 11 -13.81 12.19 69.12
CA ILE A 11 -13.34 10.94 68.51
C ILE A 11 -13.70 10.97 67.02
N PHE A 12 -12.83 11.54 66.20
CA PHE A 12 -12.81 11.27 64.76
C PHE A 12 -12.02 9.98 64.53
N ALA A 13 -12.72 8.85 64.45
CA ALA A 13 -12.15 7.64 63.89
C ALA A 13 -12.02 7.84 62.38
N LEU A 14 -10.81 8.22 61.95
CA LEU A 14 -10.41 8.27 60.55
C LEU A 14 -10.61 6.89 59.92
N SER A 15 -11.59 6.79 59.04
CA SER A 15 -11.66 5.75 58.03
C SER A 15 -10.35 5.77 57.24
N GLN A 16 -9.53 4.74 57.37
CA GLN A 16 -8.39 4.52 56.50
C GLN A 16 -8.94 4.22 55.10
N ALA A 17 -9.16 5.27 54.32
CA ALA A 17 -9.21 5.15 52.87
C ALA A 17 -7.81 4.65 52.46
N ALA A 18 -7.71 3.35 52.19
CA ALA A 18 -6.59 2.80 51.47
C ALA A 18 -6.48 3.59 50.17
N VAL A 19 -5.54 4.54 50.12
CA VAL A 19 -5.10 5.16 48.88
C VAL A 19 -4.50 4.02 48.07
N ARG A 20 -5.33 3.40 47.22
CA ARG A 20 -4.82 2.62 46.09
C ARG A 20 -3.96 3.60 45.31
N ARG A 21 -2.65 3.48 45.48
CA ARG A 21 -1.70 4.00 44.52
C ARG A 21 -2.06 3.30 43.23
N ASP A 22 -2.74 4.01 42.34
CA ASP A 22 -2.75 3.66 40.93
C ASP A 22 -1.29 3.74 40.47
N ALA A 23 -0.61 2.60 40.59
CA ALA A 23 0.64 2.35 39.92
C ALA A 23 0.31 2.30 38.43
N ALA A 24 0.22 3.47 37.81
CA ALA A 24 0.43 3.62 36.38
C ALA A 24 1.91 3.31 36.10
N GLY A 25 2.27 2.03 36.23
CA GLY A 25 3.47 1.50 35.63
C GLY A 25 3.35 1.61 34.11
N PRO A 26 4.48 1.51 33.37
CA PRO A 26 4.45 1.49 31.92
C PRO A 26 3.47 0.39 31.48
N THR A 27 2.52 0.75 30.62
CA THR A 27 1.54 -0.17 30.05
C THR A 27 2.31 -1.37 29.48
N LEU A 28 2.09 -2.55 30.05
CA LEU A 28 2.77 -3.78 29.65
C LEU A 28 2.37 -4.13 28.22
N VAL A 29 3.22 -3.81 27.25
CA VAL A 29 3.03 -4.19 25.84
C VAL A 29 3.59 -5.61 25.66
N LEU A 30 2.68 -6.58 25.60
CA LEU A 30 3.00 -7.97 25.32
C LEU A 30 3.15 -8.18 23.81
N ARG A 31 3.85 -9.24 23.39
CA ARG A 31 3.79 -9.70 22.00
C ARG A 31 2.37 -10.17 21.68
N ASP A 32 1.95 -10.02 20.43
CA ASP A 32 0.55 -10.21 20.02
C ASP A 32 0.05 -11.65 20.22
N ASN A 33 0.97 -12.61 20.23
CA ASN A 33 0.69 -14.03 20.46
C ASN A 33 0.80 -14.44 21.93
N CYS A 34 0.94 -13.50 22.86
CA CYS A 34 1.14 -13.77 24.28
C CYS A 34 0.00 -13.21 25.16
N LYS A 35 -0.27 -13.85 26.30
CA LYS A 35 -1.24 -13.41 27.33
C LYS A 35 -0.70 -13.64 28.74
N ILE A 36 -1.12 -12.82 29.70
CA ILE A 36 -0.75 -12.97 31.11
C ILE A 36 -1.52 -14.13 31.75
N ILE A 37 -0.85 -14.95 32.57
CA ILE A 37 -1.46 -16.08 33.28
C ILE A 37 -1.80 -15.64 34.72
N PRO A 38 -2.95 -16.06 35.30
CA PRO A 38 -3.34 -15.69 36.66
C PRO A 38 -2.35 -16.09 37.76
N SER A 39 -1.56 -17.14 37.55
CA SER A 39 -0.53 -17.65 38.47
C SER A 39 0.75 -16.82 38.52
N GLY A 40 0.84 -15.75 37.71
CA GLY A 40 2.09 -15.06 37.42
C GLY A 40 2.73 -15.62 36.15
N GLY A 41 3.46 -14.76 35.42
CA GLY A 41 4.05 -15.12 34.14
C GLY A 41 3.12 -14.88 32.93
N CYS A 42 3.41 -15.54 31.82
CA CYS A 42 2.73 -15.34 30.55
C CYS A 42 2.82 -16.55 29.62
N SER A 43 1.82 -16.72 28.75
CA SER A 43 1.67 -17.84 27.82
C SER A 43 1.68 -17.31 26.40
N CYS A 44 2.50 -17.87 25.52
CA CYS A 44 2.65 -17.46 24.12
C CYS A 44 2.40 -18.61 23.14
N ASP A 45 1.68 -18.31 22.05
CA ASP A 45 1.42 -19.23 20.96
C ASP A 45 2.59 -19.18 19.96
N VAL A 46 3.46 -20.20 19.96
CA VAL A 46 4.67 -20.27 19.14
C VAL A 46 4.49 -21.30 18.02
N LYS A 47 4.78 -20.92 16.77
CA LYS A 47 4.81 -21.86 15.65
C LYS A 47 6.23 -22.44 15.50
N GLU A 48 6.41 -23.73 15.73
CA GLU A 48 7.65 -24.46 15.43
C GLU A 48 7.37 -25.54 14.37
N GLY A 49 7.95 -25.42 13.17
CA GLY A 49 7.78 -26.40 12.08
C GLY A 49 6.52 -26.20 11.21
N ASN A 50 5.89 -27.31 10.79
CA ASN A 50 4.74 -27.40 9.85
C ASN A 50 3.43 -26.79 10.40
N ASP A 51 3.46 -25.51 10.79
CA ASP A 51 2.29 -24.72 11.20
C ASP A 51 1.57 -25.15 12.49
N GLU A 52 2.11 -26.09 13.27
CA GLU A 52 1.55 -26.47 14.57
C GLU A 52 1.83 -25.39 15.63
N ILE A 53 0.78 -24.94 16.31
CA ILE A 53 0.86 -23.94 17.37
C ILE A 53 1.16 -24.65 18.69
N GLN A 54 2.33 -24.39 19.26
CA GLN A 54 2.71 -24.83 20.59
C GLN A 54 2.55 -23.69 21.60
N ILE A 55 1.89 -23.98 22.72
CA ILE A 55 1.76 -23.02 23.82
C ILE A 55 3.02 -23.09 24.68
N ARG A 56 3.73 -21.97 24.79
CA ARG A 56 4.91 -21.83 25.66
C ARG A 56 4.58 -20.92 26.84
N GLU A 57 4.70 -21.46 28.05
CA GLU A 57 4.51 -20.71 29.29
C GLU A 57 5.86 -20.23 29.83
N TYR A 58 5.84 -19.04 30.38
CA TYR A 58 6.99 -18.33 30.94
C TYR A 58 6.63 -17.86 32.33
N ASP A 59 7.50 -18.11 33.30
CA ASP A 59 7.27 -17.71 34.70
C ASP A 59 7.40 -16.19 34.91
N SER A 60 8.13 -15.50 34.02
CA SER A 60 8.31 -14.04 34.06
C SER A 60 7.60 -13.34 32.92
N VAL A 61 6.83 -12.30 33.28
CA VAL A 61 6.15 -11.41 32.33
C VAL A 61 7.14 -10.70 31.40
N ASP A 62 8.40 -10.49 31.84
CA ASP A 62 9.43 -9.86 31.02
C ASP A 62 9.75 -10.64 29.74
N GLN A 63 9.59 -11.97 29.77
CA GLN A 63 9.88 -12.83 28.62
C GLN A 63 8.83 -12.70 27.50
N CYS A 64 7.63 -12.20 27.83
CA CYS A 64 6.57 -11.96 26.87
C CYS A 64 6.44 -10.49 26.46
N LYS A 65 7.24 -9.60 27.05
CA LYS A 65 7.28 -8.21 26.62
C LYS A 65 7.71 -8.13 25.16
N LYS A 66 7.03 -7.24 24.44
CA LYS A 66 7.47 -6.79 23.13
C LYS A 66 8.80 -6.07 23.32
N SER A 67 9.80 -6.38 22.49
CA SER A 67 11.05 -5.63 22.55
C SER A 67 10.77 -4.17 22.19
N VAL A 68 11.56 -3.26 22.75
CA VAL A 68 11.44 -1.82 22.45
C VAL A 68 11.57 -1.58 20.94
N GLU A 69 12.44 -2.33 20.26
CA GLU A 69 12.62 -2.28 18.82
C GLU A 69 11.36 -2.69 18.04
N MET A 70 10.72 -3.82 18.41
CA MET A 70 9.48 -4.27 17.75
C MET A 70 8.32 -3.29 17.98
N ALA A 71 8.16 -2.81 19.22
CA ALA A 71 7.14 -1.82 19.54
C ALA A 71 7.38 -0.50 18.79
N THR A 72 8.63 -0.06 18.68
CA THR A 72 8.99 1.15 17.92
C THR A 72 8.74 0.99 16.44
N ALA A 73 9.09 -0.18 15.86
CA ALA A 73 8.86 -0.47 14.45
C ALA A 73 7.37 -0.44 14.09
N GLU A 74 6.52 -1.01 14.95
CA GLU A 74 5.07 -0.99 14.76
C GLU A 74 4.46 0.38 14.95
N ASN A 75 4.87 1.11 15.99
CA ASN A 75 4.42 2.49 16.18
C ASN A 75 4.81 3.35 14.98
N LYS A 76 6.02 3.21 14.45
CA LYS A 76 6.45 3.90 13.22
C LYS A 76 5.60 3.49 12.02
N LYS A 77 5.32 2.20 11.85
CA LYS A 77 4.45 1.71 10.77
C LYS A 77 3.03 2.27 10.87
N ALA A 78 2.46 2.29 12.07
CA ALA A 78 1.13 2.82 12.35
C ALA A 78 1.05 4.33 12.06
N VAL A 79 2.03 5.10 12.56
CA VAL A 79 2.12 6.54 12.30
C VAL A 79 2.30 6.83 10.81
N ASN A 80 3.13 6.07 10.10
CA ASN A 80 3.29 6.23 8.66
C ASN A 80 1.99 5.93 7.89
N ALA A 81 1.23 4.90 8.30
CA ALA A 81 -0.06 4.59 7.71
C ALA A 81 -1.09 5.72 7.95
N GLU A 82 -1.10 6.29 9.15
CA GLU A 82 -1.95 7.44 9.48
C GLU A 82 -1.58 8.68 8.65
N ILE A 83 -0.28 8.97 8.51
CA ILE A 83 0.22 10.07 7.67
C ILE A 83 -0.22 9.86 6.23
N GLN A 84 -0.04 8.65 5.68
CA GLN A 84 -0.45 8.34 4.31
C GLN A 84 -1.96 8.48 4.12
N GLN A 85 -2.77 8.00 5.06
CA GLN A 85 -4.23 8.11 4.99
C GLN A 85 -4.70 9.56 5.01
N LYS A 86 -4.10 10.39 5.87
CA LYS A 86 -4.50 11.79 6.02
C LYS A 86 -3.98 12.65 4.86
N TYR A 87 -2.71 12.47 4.50
CA TYR A 87 -1.95 13.44 3.70
C TYR A 87 -1.30 12.86 2.44
N GLY A 88 -1.44 11.56 2.16
CA GLY A 88 -0.78 10.89 1.02
C GLY A 88 -1.19 11.44 -0.34
N ASP A 89 -2.43 11.90 -0.48
CA ASP A 89 -2.97 12.42 -1.74
C ASP A 89 -2.87 13.95 -1.86
N PHE A 90 -2.05 14.63 -1.06
CA PHE A 90 -1.92 16.07 -1.19
C PHE A 90 -1.32 16.44 -2.56
N LYS A 91 -1.80 17.54 -3.14
CA LYS A 91 -1.24 18.11 -4.38
C LYS A 91 0.23 18.47 -4.13
N ASP A 92 1.00 18.44 -5.22
CA ASP A 92 2.42 18.77 -5.13
C ASP A 92 2.60 20.21 -4.63
N ASN A 93 3.57 20.41 -3.73
CA ASN A 93 3.85 21.67 -3.05
C ASN A 93 2.77 22.16 -2.07
N CYS A 94 1.86 21.28 -1.63
CA CYS A 94 0.93 21.54 -0.54
C CYS A 94 1.42 20.90 0.79
N PHE A 95 1.42 21.69 1.86
CA PHE A 95 1.88 21.28 3.19
C PHE A 95 0.74 21.37 4.21
N PRO A 96 0.44 20.29 4.97
CA PRO A 96 -0.66 20.28 5.94
C PRO A 96 -0.41 21.21 7.13
N LYS A 97 -1.49 21.77 7.69
CA LYS A 97 -1.46 22.61 8.90
C LYS A 97 -1.96 21.83 10.13
N PRO A 98 -1.45 22.13 11.35
CA PRO A 98 -1.91 21.47 12.58
C PRO A 98 -3.41 21.67 12.86
N SER A 99 -3.98 22.80 12.45
CA SER A 99 -5.39 23.17 12.65
C SER A 99 -6.32 22.70 11.51
N GLY A 100 -5.82 21.87 10.59
CA GLY A 100 -6.53 21.45 9.38
C GLY A 100 -6.29 22.39 8.19
N GLY A 101 -6.47 21.86 6.99
CA GLY A 101 -6.15 22.53 5.74
C GLY A 101 -4.66 22.49 5.41
N CYS A 102 -4.23 23.30 4.44
CA CYS A 102 -2.86 23.31 3.96
C CYS A 102 -2.42 24.66 3.41
N LYS A 103 -1.10 24.78 3.20
CA LYS A 103 -0.48 25.85 2.42
C LYS A 103 0.13 25.27 1.16
N CYS A 104 -0.25 25.78 0.01
CA CYS A 104 0.22 25.33 -1.29
C CYS A 104 0.99 26.43 -2.00
N ASN A 105 2.16 26.10 -2.54
CA ASN A 105 2.82 26.98 -3.50
C ASN A 105 2.22 26.73 -4.89
N VAL A 106 1.35 27.63 -5.33
CA VAL A 106 0.67 27.57 -6.63
C VAL A 106 1.32 28.55 -7.61
N ASP A 107 1.37 28.22 -8.89
CA ASP A 107 1.78 29.15 -9.95
C ASP A 107 0.54 29.54 -10.74
N LEU A 108 0.13 30.81 -10.62
CA LEU A 108 -1.05 31.37 -11.30
C LEU A 108 -0.69 32.12 -12.58
N GLY A 109 0.53 31.92 -13.11
CA GLY A 109 0.99 32.54 -14.36
C GLY A 109 1.65 33.91 -14.19
N HIS A 110 1.77 34.41 -12.96
CA HIS A 110 2.51 35.63 -12.61
C HIS A 110 3.64 35.38 -11.60
N GLY A 111 3.96 34.10 -11.33
CA GLY A 111 4.94 33.68 -10.33
C GLY A 111 4.33 32.76 -9.28
N LYS A 112 5.19 32.22 -8.41
CA LYS A 112 4.78 31.34 -7.32
C LYS A 112 4.14 32.15 -6.20
N GLU A 113 2.89 31.83 -5.88
CA GLU A 113 2.13 32.40 -4.77
C GLU A 113 1.80 31.32 -3.73
N VAL A 114 1.68 31.73 -2.47
CA VAL A 114 1.29 30.82 -1.38
C VAL A 114 -0.22 30.93 -1.17
N ALA A 115 -0.96 29.90 -1.60
CA ALA A 115 -2.38 29.77 -1.33
C ALA A 115 -2.60 29.02 -0.01
N GLU A 116 -3.46 29.54 0.85
CA GLU A 116 -3.83 28.90 2.11
C GLU A 116 -5.28 28.39 2.03
N TYR A 117 -5.45 27.10 2.30
CA TYR A 117 -6.74 26.43 2.32
C TYR A 117 -7.07 26.03 3.76
N SER A 118 -8.37 26.06 4.07
CA SER A 118 -8.87 25.78 5.41
C SER A 118 -9.30 24.31 5.57
N THR A 119 -9.52 23.60 4.46
CA THR A 119 -9.93 22.19 4.48
C THR A 119 -8.93 21.29 3.76
N ASP A 120 -8.75 20.07 4.25
CA ASP A 120 -7.82 19.10 3.66
C ASP A 120 -8.28 18.66 2.25
N ALA A 121 -9.58 18.72 1.97
CA ALA A 121 -10.14 18.32 0.67
C ALA A 121 -9.61 19.21 -0.47
N GLU A 122 -9.43 20.51 -0.22
CA GLU A 122 -8.89 21.46 -1.20
C GLU A 122 -7.41 21.22 -1.51
N CYS A 123 -6.73 20.56 -0.58
CA CYS A 123 -5.31 20.23 -0.64
C CYS A 123 -5.05 18.93 -1.40
N LYS A 124 -6.06 18.06 -1.54
CA LYS A 124 -5.92 16.75 -2.15
C LYS A 124 -6.01 16.81 -3.67
N LYS A 125 -5.26 15.94 -4.34
CA LYS A 125 -5.41 15.64 -5.76
C LYS A 125 -6.83 15.12 -6.00
N SER A 126 -7.37 15.41 -7.18
CA SER A 126 -8.66 14.83 -7.57
C SER A 126 -8.51 13.32 -7.80
N VAL A 127 -9.62 12.59 -7.70
CA VAL A 127 -9.63 11.13 -7.92
C VAL A 127 -9.12 10.79 -9.32
N GLU A 128 -9.46 11.61 -10.31
CA GLU A 128 -9.03 11.46 -11.70
C GLU A 128 -7.51 11.62 -11.83
N SER A 129 -6.92 12.61 -11.13
CA SER A 129 -5.47 12.84 -11.14
C SER A 129 -4.72 11.66 -10.52
N VAL A 130 -5.16 11.19 -9.35
CA VAL A 130 -4.56 10.02 -8.67
C VAL A 130 -4.68 8.77 -9.54
N THR A 131 -5.85 8.55 -10.14
CA THR A 131 -6.08 7.41 -11.02
C THR A 131 -5.21 7.47 -12.27
N ALA A 132 -5.03 8.65 -12.86
CA ALA A 132 -4.17 8.84 -14.02
C ALA A 132 -2.69 8.56 -13.69
N GLU A 133 -2.21 9.04 -12.54
CA GLU A 133 -0.86 8.75 -12.03
C GLU A 133 -0.66 7.25 -11.80
N HIS A 134 -1.55 6.58 -11.06
CA HIS A 134 -1.48 5.14 -10.82
C HIS A 134 -1.56 4.33 -12.12
N LYS A 135 -2.41 4.72 -13.07
CA LYS A 135 -2.50 4.06 -14.38
C LYS A 135 -1.19 4.19 -15.15
N LYS A 136 -0.55 5.36 -15.10
CA LYS A 136 0.74 5.60 -15.75
C LYS A 136 1.82 4.73 -15.12
N GLU A 137 1.91 4.72 -13.80
CA GLU A 137 2.86 3.88 -13.04
C GLU A 137 2.67 2.40 -13.34
N LEU A 138 1.43 1.89 -13.30
CA LEU A 138 1.12 0.51 -13.66
C LEU A 138 1.50 0.16 -15.09
N ASN A 139 1.28 1.07 -16.05
CA ASN A 139 1.68 0.84 -17.43
C ASN A 139 3.21 0.81 -17.58
N GLU A 140 3.94 1.65 -16.85
CA GLU A 140 5.40 1.64 -16.82
C GLU A 140 5.92 0.34 -16.21
N GLU A 141 5.36 -0.12 -15.10
CA GLU A 141 5.70 -1.40 -14.46
C GLU A 141 5.42 -2.60 -15.37
N ILE A 142 4.25 -2.61 -16.03
CA ILE A 142 3.89 -3.65 -17.01
C ILE A 142 4.89 -3.65 -18.16
N LYS A 143 5.26 -2.47 -18.68
CA LYS A 143 6.21 -2.35 -19.78
C LYS A 143 7.62 -2.78 -19.36
N GLU A 144 8.05 -2.45 -18.15
CA GLU A 144 9.34 -2.88 -17.61
C GLU A 144 9.39 -4.41 -17.45
N LYS A 145 8.37 -5.00 -16.83
CA LYS A 145 8.33 -6.44 -16.55
C LYS A 145 8.08 -7.30 -17.79
N PHE A 146 7.23 -6.82 -18.70
CA PHE A 146 6.66 -7.65 -19.77
C PHE A 146 6.80 -7.06 -21.17
N GLY A 147 7.21 -5.80 -21.33
CA GLY A 147 7.30 -5.14 -22.63
C GLY A 147 8.36 -5.75 -23.57
N GLY A 148 9.29 -6.54 -23.04
CA GLY A 148 10.29 -7.26 -23.82
C GLY A 148 9.90 -8.69 -24.21
N PHE A 149 8.68 -9.15 -23.95
CA PHE A 149 8.30 -10.54 -24.22
C PHE A 149 8.21 -10.82 -25.73
N LYS A 150 8.52 -12.06 -26.15
CA LYS A 150 8.35 -12.51 -27.53
C LYS A 150 6.88 -12.39 -27.93
N GLU A 151 6.62 -12.22 -29.21
CA GLU A 151 5.27 -12.31 -29.74
C GLU A 151 4.63 -13.66 -29.37
N ASN A 152 3.34 -13.63 -29.03
CA ASN A 152 2.56 -14.78 -28.56
C ASN A 152 2.99 -15.38 -27.22
N CYS A 153 3.76 -14.66 -26.40
CA CYS A 153 4.06 -15.02 -25.02
C CYS A 153 3.27 -14.17 -24.02
N PHE A 154 2.55 -14.82 -23.11
CA PHE A 154 1.73 -14.18 -22.08
C PHE A 154 2.29 -14.44 -20.68
N PRO A 155 2.42 -13.43 -19.82
CA PRO A 155 2.96 -13.59 -18.47
C PRO A 155 2.06 -14.43 -17.57
N LYS A 156 2.66 -15.16 -16.62
CA LYS A 156 1.95 -15.95 -15.60
C LYS A 156 2.00 -15.24 -14.24
N PRO A 157 0.93 -15.31 -13.42
CA PRO A 157 0.93 -14.77 -12.05
C PRO A 157 2.02 -15.38 -11.17
N SER A 158 2.32 -16.67 -11.35
CA SER A 158 3.35 -17.41 -10.63
C SER A 158 4.78 -17.14 -11.10
N GLY A 159 4.98 -16.18 -12.02
CA GLY A 159 6.26 -15.93 -12.69
C GLY A 159 6.46 -16.74 -13.97
N GLY A 160 7.27 -16.20 -14.89
CA GLY A 160 7.49 -16.74 -16.23
C GLY A 160 6.36 -16.41 -17.22
N CYS A 161 6.22 -17.21 -18.28
CA CYS A 161 5.24 -16.97 -19.34
C CYS A 161 4.76 -18.27 -20.01
N LYS A 162 3.70 -18.15 -20.80
CA LYS A 162 3.16 -19.17 -21.69
C LYS A 162 3.20 -18.65 -23.12
N CYS A 163 3.92 -19.35 -23.99
CA CYS A 163 4.19 -18.94 -25.36
C CYS A 163 3.55 -19.91 -26.36
N ASN A 164 2.89 -19.39 -27.39
CA ASN A 164 2.49 -20.19 -28.53
C ASN A 164 3.62 -20.14 -29.58
N GLU A 165 4.42 -21.20 -29.65
CA GLU A 165 5.56 -21.34 -30.56
C GLU A 165 5.22 -22.36 -31.66
N LYS A 166 6.01 -22.39 -32.75
CA LYS A 166 5.87 -23.41 -33.80
C LYS A 166 6.90 -24.51 -33.62
N ASP A 167 6.46 -25.77 -33.69
CA ASP A 167 7.35 -26.93 -33.66
C ASP A 167 8.14 -27.09 -34.99
N ALA A 168 9.03 -28.09 -35.06
CA ALA A 168 9.83 -28.37 -36.27
C ALA A 168 8.99 -28.71 -37.52
N ASN A 169 7.73 -29.09 -37.34
CA ASN A 169 6.78 -29.42 -38.40
C ASN A 169 5.87 -28.23 -38.74
N GLY A 170 6.02 -27.09 -38.05
CA GLY A 170 5.22 -25.88 -38.23
C GLY A 170 3.90 -25.85 -37.44
N ASN A 171 3.62 -26.84 -36.60
CA ASN A 171 2.41 -26.88 -35.78
C ASN A 171 2.54 -25.94 -34.58
N GLU A 172 1.43 -25.32 -34.18
CA GLU A 172 1.39 -24.46 -33.00
C GLU A 172 1.40 -25.30 -31.72
N VAL A 173 2.42 -25.09 -30.91
CA VAL A 173 2.62 -25.75 -29.61
C VAL A 173 2.69 -24.70 -28.53
N VAL A 174 2.08 -25.01 -27.38
CA VAL A 174 2.06 -24.09 -26.25
C VAL A 174 3.12 -24.49 -25.24
N THR A 175 4.14 -23.65 -25.07
CA THR A 175 5.27 -23.90 -24.18
C THR A 175 5.19 -22.98 -22.97
N ALA A 176 5.31 -23.56 -21.77
CA ALA A 176 5.34 -22.80 -20.52
C ALA A 176 6.76 -22.67 -20.00
N TYR A 177 7.19 -21.45 -19.75
CA TYR A 177 8.48 -21.12 -19.14
C TYR A 177 8.26 -20.61 -17.72
N ASN A 178 9.11 -21.03 -16.79
CA ASN A 178 9.09 -20.55 -15.41
C ASN A 178 10.04 -19.36 -15.21
N ASN A 179 11.03 -19.20 -16.09
CA ASN A 179 11.98 -18.10 -16.04
C ASN A 179 11.53 -16.98 -17.00
N PRO A 180 11.29 -15.73 -16.52
CA PRO A 180 10.89 -14.61 -17.37
C PRO A 180 11.93 -14.24 -18.44
N GLU A 181 13.21 -14.57 -18.28
CA GLU A 181 14.23 -14.31 -19.30
C GLU A 181 14.04 -15.15 -20.57
N GLN A 182 13.42 -16.34 -20.46
CA GLN A 182 13.10 -17.20 -21.61
C GLN A 182 11.91 -16.66 -22.43
N CYS A 183 11.15 -15.76 -21.80
CA CYS A 183 10.01 -15.10 -22.39
C CYS A 183 10.41 -13.90 -23.22
N LYS A 184 11.60 -13.34 -23.02
CA LYS A 184 12.04 -12.12 -23.70
C LYS A 184 12.44 -12.40 -25.14
N ALA A 185 12.04 -11.50 -26.03
CA ALA A 185 12.55 -11.47 -27.39
C ALA A 185 14.07 -11.25 -27.34
N ARG A 186 14.83 -12.07 -28.06
CA ARG A 186 16.24 -11.73 -28.30
C ARG A 186 16.25 -10.46 -29.13
N VAL A 187 16.79 -9.37 -28.58
CA VAL A 187 17.04 -8.13 -29.32
C VAL A 187 17.99 -8.48 -30.46
N LYS A 188 17.44 -8.82 -31.63
CA LYS A 188 18.22 -8.78 -32.85
C LYS A 188 18.48 -7.29 -33.07
N ARG A 189 19.70 -6.82 -32.75
CA ARG A 189 20.22 -5.60 -33.36
C ARG A 189 19.88 -5.67 -34.83
N ASP A 190 19.26 -4.62 -35.36
CA ASP A 190 18.92 -4.49 -36.78
C ASP A 190 20.19 -4.63 -37.63
N VAL A 191 20.57 -5.87 -37.92
CA VAL A 191 21.40 -6.18 -39.07
C VAL A 191 20.38 -6.26 -40.20
N GLY A 192 20.36 -5.22 -41.03
CA GLY A 192 19.48 -5.11 -42.18
C GLY A 192 19.44 -6.41 -42.98
N ALA A 193 18.41 -7.20 -42.73
CA ALA A 193 18.11 -8.40 -43.49
C ALA A 193 16.88 -8.06 -44.33
N THR A 194 17.18 -7.74 -45.58
CA THR A 194 16.26 -7.67 -46.72
C THR A 194 15.43 -8.96 -46.80
N VAL A 195 14.34 -9.03 -46.05
CA VAL A 195 13.26 -9.98 -46.35
C VAL A 195 12.41 -9.32 -47.43
N GLN A 196 12.64 -9.75 -48.67
CA GLN A 196 11.75 -9.50 -49.80
C GLN A 196 10.32 -9.88 -49.39
N ARG A 197 9.48 -8.88 -49.16
CA ARG A 197 8.03 -9.06 -49.25
C ARG A 197 7.75 -9.46 -50.71
N GLN A 198 7.24 -10.68 -50.92
CA GLN A 198 6.70 -11.06 -52.23
C GLN A 198 5.66 -10.01 -52.65
N PRO A 199 5.71 -9.51 -53.90
CA PRO A 199 4.68 -8.60 -54.38
C PRO A 199 3.41 -9.41 -54.67
N ALA A 200 2.33 -9.10 -53.95
CA ALA A 200 0.99 -9.49 -54.35
C ALA A 200 0.61 -8.68 -55.61
N ASN A 201 0.87 -9.26 -56.78
CA ASN A 201 0.28 -8.80 -58.03
C ASN A 201 -1.22 -9.17 -58.02
N ILE A 202 -2.08 -8.22 -57.66
CA ILE A 202 -3.49 -8.24 -58.09
C ILE A 202 -3.86 -6.82 -58.54
N ALA A 203 -4.49 -6.77 -59.71
CA ALA A 203 -4.69 -5.63 -60.57
C ALA A 203 -5.38 -4.41 -59.93
N ARG A 204 -4.92 -3.22 -60.35
CA ARG A 204 -5.59 -1.94 -60.17
C ARG A 204 -6.93 -1.93 -60.92
N ALA A 205 -8.02 -1.74 -60.19
CA ALA A 205 -9.24 -1.14 -60.73
C ALA A 205 -9.68 -0.02 -59.79
N ASN A 206 -9.86 1.16 -60.39
CA ASN A 206 -10.25 2.43 -59.78
C ASN A 206 -11.37 2.31 -58.73
N VAL A 207 -11.14 2.80 -57.51
CA VAL A 207 -12.22 3.29 -56.64
C VAL A 207 -11.74 4.58 -55.96
N LYS A 208 -12.59 5.60 -56.09
CA LYS A 208 -12.42 7.01 -55.73
C LYS A 208 -12.13 7.21 -54.23
N ASP A 209 -11.32 8.23 -53.93
CA ASP A 209 -11.17 8.83 -52.60
C ASP A 209 -12.53 9.08 -51.93
N VAL A 210 -12.78 8.38 -50.84
CA VAL A 210 -13.83 8.73 -49.87
C VAL A 210 -13.12 9.20 -48.61
N LYS A 211 -13.33 10.48 -48.29
CA LYS A 211 -12.80 11.17 -47.12
C LYS A 211 -13.06 10.37 -45.83
N GLN A 212 -12.01 10.31 -45.02
CA GLN A 212 -11.96 9.73 -43.69
C GLN A 212 -12.99 10.41 -42.77
N ALA A 213 -14.11 9.74 -42.51
CA ALA A 213 -15.01 10.10 -41.41
C ALA A 213 -14.48 9.43 -40.13
N GLN A 214 -14.21 10.24 -39.11
CA GLN A 214 -13.81 9.76 -37.79
C GLN A 214 -14.93 8.91 -37.17
N PRO A 215 -14.60 7.83 -36.43
CA PRO A 215 -15.60 7.16 -35.61
C PRO A 215 -15.93 8.04 -34.40
N ASN A 216 -17.17 8.58 -34.40
CA ASN A 216 -17.82 9.14 -33.22
C ASN A 216 -18.23 7.99 -32.29
N TYR A 217 -17.75 7.99 -31.04
CA TYR A 217 -18.24 7.09 -29.99
C TYR A 217 -19.11 7.88 -29.01
N ASP A 218 -20.31 8.26 -29.47
CA ASP A 218 -21.46 8.48 -28.59
C ASP A 218 -22.07 7.11 -28.30
N VAL A 219 -21.69 6.48 -27.19
CA VAL A 219 -22.47 5.39 -26.61
C VAL A 219 -23.30 5.93 -25.46
N ARG A 220 -24.58 6.14 -25.79
CA ARG A 220 -25.70 6.38 -24.92
C ARG A 220 -25.77 5.36 -23.77
N ASP A 221 -25.83 5.85 -22.53
CA ASP A 221 -26.86 5.38 -21.58
C ASP A 221 -28.21 5.90 -22.10
N PRO A 222 -29.36 5.19 -22.01
CA PRO A 222 -29.95 4.82 -20.71
C PRO A 222 -30.89 3.57 -20.70
N VAL A 223 -31.54 3.39 -19.54
CA VAL A 223 -32.84 2.74 -19.24
C VAL A 223 -32.70 1.29 -18.72
N ARG A 224 -33.16 0.90 -17.51
CA ARG A 224 -34.20 1.41 -16.60
C ARG A 224 -33.91 0.95 -15.17
#